data_AF-A0A966QAY7-F1
#
_entry.id   AF-A0A966QAY7-F1
#
_cell.length_a   1.000
_cell.length_b   1.000
_cell.length_c   1.000
_cell.angle_alpha   90.00
_cell.angle_beta   90.00
_cell.angle_gamma   90.00
#
_symmetry.space_group_name_H-M   'P 1'
#
loop_
_entity.id
_entity.type
_entity.pdbx_description
1 polymer ?
#
loop_
_entity_poly.entity_id
_entity_poly.type
_entity_poly.pdbx_seq_one_letter_code
_entity_poly.pdbx_strand_id
1 'polypeptide(L)'
;MEPGDMVGAWREKPPLWLLEWLPNLPAAQLAIEIGAKGSVETLRPRPGARAEAEWRARRWMTRGMEKIILVEAIRDGAEAVVLAKEEKK
;
A
#
# COMPACT_ATOMS: atom_id res chain seq x y z
N MET A 1 -6.37 -21.75 5.02
CA MET A 1 -6.93 -22.16 3.71
C MET A 1 -5.87 -23.01 3.07
N GLU A 2 -6.16 -24.28 2.89
CA GLU A 2 -5.24 -25.22 2.24
C GLU A 2 -5.21 -24.94 0.73
N PRO A 3 -4.13 -25.27 0.00
CA PRO A 3 -4.04 -25.02 -1.44
C PRO A 3 -5.21 -25.61 -2.26
N GLY A 4 -5.82 -26.70 -1.81
CA GLY A 4 -6.98 -27.33 -2.45
C GLY A 4 -8.27 -26.51 -2.38
N ASP A 5 -8.41 -25.66 -1.35
CA ASP A 5 -9.60 -24.83 -1.13
C ASP A 5 -9.67 -23.65 -2.14
N MET A 6 -8.52 -23.17 -2.61
CA MET A 6 -8.46 -22.09 -3.61
C MET A 6 -9.00 -22.51 -4.98
N VAL A 7 -8.75 -23.76 -5.39
CA VAL A 7 -9.18 -24.28 -6.70
C VAL A 7 -10.70 -24.45 -6.75
N GLY A 8 -11.32 -24.89 -5.66
CA GLY A 8 -12.78 -24.97 -5.53
C GLY A 8 -13.44 -23.59 -5.61
N ALA A 9 -12.93 -22.63 -4.83
CA ALA A 9 -13.45 -21.26 -4.80
C ALA A 9 -13.35 -20.52 -6.14
N TRP A 10 -12.35 -20.86 -6.98
CA TRP A 10 -12.18 -20.25 -8.30
C TRP A 10 -13.39 -20.50 -9.22
N ARG A 11 -13.97 -21.71 -9.17
CA ARG A 11 -15.10 -22.08 -10.05
C ARG A 11 -16.41 -21.44 -9.63
N GLU A 12 -16.54 -21.07 -8.36
CA GLU A 12 -17.82 -20.67 -7.76
C GLU A 12 -17.93 -19.16 -7.54
N LYS A 13 -16.81 -18.43 -7.47
CA LYS A 13 -16.81 -17.00 -7.13
C LYS A 13 -16.33 -16.10 -8.29
N PRO A 14 -16.89 -14.89 -8.45
CA PRO A 14 -16.45 -13.92 -9.46
C PRO A 14 -14.99 -13.51 -9.23
N PRO A 15 -14.10 -13.47 -10.26
CA PRO A 15 -12.64 -13.36 -10.10
C PRO A 15 -12.11 -12.29 -9.12
N LEU A 16 -12.88 -11.23 -8.89
CA LEU A 16 -12.59 -10.18 -7.91
C LEU A 16 -12.48 -10.68 -6.46
N TRP A 17 -13.05 -11.84 -6.12
CA TRP A 17 -12.95 -12.42 -4.77
C TRP A 17 -11.50 -12.65 -4.35
N LEU A 18 -10.58 -12.93 -5.28
CA LEU A 18 -9.16 -13.12 -5.00
C LEU A 18 -8.49 -11.83 -4.49
N LEU A 19 -9.03 -10.66 -4.87
CA LEU A 19 -8.50 -9.38 -4.41
C LEU A 19 -8.72 -9.23 -2.90
N GLU A 20 -9.82 -9.73 -2.35
CA GLU A 20 -10.13 -9.69 -0.92
C GLU A 20 -9.09 -10.42 -0.06
N TRP A 21 -8.29 -11.29 -0.67
CA TRP A 21 -7.24 -12.08 -0.01
C TRP A 21 -5.88 -11.39 -0.05
N LEU A 22 -5.75 -10.31 -0.82
CA LEU A 22 -4.51 -9.57 -0.94
C LEU A 22 -4.33 -8.67 0.29
N PRO A 23 -3.27 -8.86 1.10
CA PRO A 23 -3.04 -8.06 2.30
C PRO A 23 -2.76 -6.58 1.99
N ASN A 24 -2.44 -6.24 0.74
CA ASN A 24 -2.25 -4.89 0.25
C ASN A 24 -3.48 -4.31 -0.47
N LEU A 25 -4.62 -5.03 -0.53
CA LEU A 25 -5.81 -4.55 -1.23
C LEU A 25 -6.25 -3.15 -0.79
N PRO A 26 -6.34 -2.83 0.53
CA PRO A 26 -6.77 -1.49 0.94
C PRO A 26 -5.84 -0.39 0.44
N ALA A 27 -4.53 -0.64 0.45
CA ALA A 27 -3.55 0.32 -0.06
C ALA A 27 -3.62 0.46 -1.58
N ALA A 28 -3.85 -0.63 -2.30
CA ALA A 28 -4.03 -0.62 -3.76
C ALA A 28 -5.30 0.14 -4.15
N GLN A 29 -6.41 -0.05 -3.43
CA GLN A 29 -7.66 0.69 -3.63
C GLN A 29 -7.46 2.18 -3.40
N LEU A 30 -6.88 2.57 -2.27
CA LEU A 30 -6.58 3.97 -1.98
C LEU A 30 -5.69 4.60 -3.06
N ALA A 31 -4.66 3.89 -3.51
CA ALA A 31 -3.78 4.37 -4.58
C ALA A 31 -4.53 4.63 -5.89
N ILE A 32 -5.50 3.77 -6.23
CA ILE A 32 -6.38 3.97 -7.40
C ILE A 32 -7.27 5.20 -7.20
N GLU A 33 -7.92 5.31 -6.04
CA GLU A 33 -8.84 6.39 -5.71
C GLU A 33 -8.17 7.77 -5.76
N ILE A 34 -6.94 7.89 -5.24
CA ILE A 34 -6.18 9.14 -5.26
C ILE A 34 -5.42 9.37 -6.58
N GLY A 35 -5.52 8.45 -7.53
CA GLY A 35 -4.85 8.53 -8.83
C GLY A 35 -3.32 8.43 -8.74
N ALA A 36 -2.77 7.73 -7.73
CA ALA A 36 -1.34 7.56 -7.56
C ALA A 36 -0.70 6.91 -8.80
N LYS A 37 0.37 7.54 -9.31
CA LYS A 37 1.14 7.05 -10.45
C LYS A 37 2.51 6.59 -9.96
N GLY A 38 2.59 5.39 -9.38
CA GLY A 38 3.83 4.87 -8.82
C GLY A 38 3.65 3.53 -8.12
N SER A 39 4.76 3.00 -7.57
CA SER A 39 4.75 1.78 -6.78
C SER A 39 3.95 1.94 -5.49
N VAL A 40 3.16 0.92 -5.15
CA VAL A 40 2.37 0.87 -3.90
C VAL A 40 2.92 -0.29 -3.06
N GLU A 41 3.31 0.02 -1.82
CA GLU A 41 3.79 -0.98 -0.86
C GLU A 41 2.97 -0.90 0.42
N THR A 42 2.74 -2.06 1.06
CA THR A 42 2.07 -2.16 2.36
C THR A 42 2.97 -2.92 3.32
N LEU A 43 3.21 -2.37 4.50
CA LEU A 43 3.92 -3.05 5.57
C LEU A 43 2.91 -3.64 6.56
N ARG A 44 3.19 -4.84 7.06
CA ARG A 44 2.39 -5.42 8.14
C ARG A 44 2.59 -4.59 9.42
N PRO A 45 1.55 -4.40 10.25
CA PRO A 45 1.67 -3.71 11.52
C PRO A 45 2.63 -4.46 12.45
N ARG A 46 3.78 -3.85 12.76
CA ARG A 46 4.75 -4.37 13.74
C ARG A 46 5.61 -3.23 14.28
N PRO A 47 6.26 -3.41 15.45
CA PRO A 47 7.25 -2.46 15.93
C PRO A 47 8.28 -2.13 14.84
N GLY A 48 8.50 -0.83 14.61
CA GLY A 48 9.43 -0.32 13.61
C GLY A 48 8.90 -0.25 12.17
N ALA A 49 7.67 -0.70 11.88
CA ALA A 49 7.11 -0.64 10.52
C ALA A 49 7.05 0.80 9.98
N ARG A 50 6.70 1.77 10.82
CA ARG A 50 6.69 3.20 10.44
C ARG A 50 8.08 3.72 10.05
N ALA A 51 9.10 3.47 10.89
CA ALA A 51 10.47 3.88 10.59
C ALA A 51 10.98 3.23 9.30
N GLU A 52 10.60 1.99 9.04
CA GLU A 52 10.92 1.30 7.78
C GLU A 52 10.19 1.93 6.58
N ALA A 53 8.90 2.27 6.70
CA ALA A 53 8.16 2.96 5.66
C ALA A 53 8.80 4.31 5.31
N GLU A 54 9.17 5.10 6.32
CA GLU A 54 9.84 6.39 6.14
C GLU A 54 11.20 6.23 5.45
N TRP A 55 11.99 5.23 5.85
CA TRP A 55 13.27 4.95 5.22
C TRP A 55 13.12 4.50 3.74
N ARG A 56 12.13 3.64 3.44
CA ARG A 56 11.82 3.24 2.05
C ARG A 56 11.36 4.43 1.22
N ALA A 57 10.53 5.30 1.77
CA ALA A 57 10.09 6.52 1.11
C ALA A 57 11.28 7.44 0.79
N ARG A 58 12.18 7.68 1.74
CA ARG A 58 13.40 8.48 1.48
C ARG A 58 14.23 7.90 0.33
N ARG A 59 14.38 6.57 0.27
CA ARG A 59 15.06 5.89 -0.84
C ARG A 59 14.36 6.09 -2.19
N TRP A 60 13.03 6.14 -2.23
CA TRP A 60 12.31 6.44 -3.46
C TRP A 60 12.51 7.89 -3.91
N MET A 61 12.54 8.85 -2.97
CA MET A 61 12.85 10.24 -3.31
C MET A 61 14.25 10.39 -3.90
N THR A 62 15.25 9.66 -3.37
CA THR A 62 16.61 9.66 -3.95
C THR A 62 16.68 9.04 -5.35
N ARG A 63 15.69 8.21 -5.71
CA ARG A 63 15.54 7.61 -7.05
C ARG A 63 14.71 8.45 -8.02
N GLY A 64 14.32 9.66 -7.62
CA GLY A 64 13.62 10.61 -8.50
C GLY A 64 12.11 10.64 -8.35
N MET A 65 11.52 9.98 -7.35
CA MET A 65 10.10 10.20 -7.03
C MET A 65 9.91 11.61 -6.48
N GLU A 66 9.01 12.38 -7.11
CA GLU A 66 8.73 13.78 -6.73
C GLU A 66 7.92 13.87 -5.44
N LYS A 67 6.96 12.95 -5.28
CA LYS A 67 6.01 12.90 -4.17
C LYS A 67 5.83 11.47 -3.71
N ILE A 68 5.71 11.29 -2.40
CA ILE A 68 5.40 10.02 -1.76
C ILE A 68 4.35 10.27 -0.70
N ILE A 69 3.37 9.39 -0.61
CA ILE A 69 2.31 9.46 0.38
C ILE A 69 2.49 8.27 1.32
N LEU A 70 2.77 8.56 2.58
CA LEU A 70 2.76 7.57 3.65
C LEU A 70 1.38 7.56 4.28
N VAL A 71 0.78 6.38 4.43
CA VAL A 71 -0.56 6.22 5.01
C VAL A 71 -0.45 5.24 6.17
N GLU A 72 -0.94 5.66 7.34
CA GLU A 72 -0.99 4.86 8.55
C GLU A 72 -2.46 4.67 8.96
N ALA A 73 -2.89 3.43 9.19
CA ALA A 73 -4.20 3.16 9.76
C ALA A 73 -4.18 3.53 11.26
N ILE A 74 -5.16 4.32 11.70
CA ILE A 74 -5.38 4.69 13.10
C ILE A 74 -6.70 4.08 13.60
N ARG A 75 -7.01 4.22 14.89
CA ARG A 75 -8.20 3.59 15.50
C ARG A 75 -9.51 3.87 14.75
N ASP A 76 -9.72 5.11 14.31
CA ASP A 76 -10.97 5.56 13.69
C ASP A 76 -10.80 6.02 12.23
N GLY A 77 -9.78 5.51 11.51
CA GLY A 77 -9.55 5.90 10.12
C GLY A 77 -8.11 5.71 9.66
N ALA A 78 -7.58 6.70 8.94
CA ALA A 78 -6.21 6.72 8.46
C ALA A 78 -5.62 8.14 8.48
N GLU A 79 -4.33 8.25 8.74
CA GLU A 79 -3.56 9.48 8.60
C GLU A 79 -2.63 9.38 7.41
N ALA A 80 -2.49 10.48 6.65
CA ALA A 80 -1.61 10.54 5.49
C ALA A 80 -0.57 11.67 5.64
N VAL A 81 0.69 11.36 5.36
CA VAL A 81 1.79 12.32 5.32
C VAL A 81 2.36 12.36 3.90
N VAL A 82 2.39 13.54 3.30
CA VAL A 82 3.01 13.76 1.99
C VAL A 82 4.46 14.17 2.18
N LEU A 83 5.36 13.40 1.60
CA LEU A 83 6.77 13.74 1.46
C LEU A 83 7.01 14.20 0.03
N ALA A 84 7.45 15.44 -0.13
CA ALA A 84 7.80 16.01 -1.43
C ALA A 84 9.28 16.43 -1.42
N LYS A 85 9.94 16.31 -2.56
CA LYS A 85 11.29 16.85 -2.73
C LYS A 85 11.20 18.38 -2.68
N GLU A 86 12.06 19.02 -1.87
CA GLU A 86 12.14 20.49 -1.86
C GLU A 86 12.52 21.00 -3.25
N GLU A 87 11.69 21.88 -3.81
CA GLU A 87 12.05 22.63 -5.00
C GLU A 87 13.18 23.58 -4.62
N LYS A 88 14.38 23.35 -5.17
CA LYS A 88 15.42 24.38 -5.17
C LYS A 88 14.93 25.50 -6.09
N LYS A 89 14.46 26.60 -5.49
CA LYS A 89 14.28 27.88 -6.17
C LYS A 89 15.62 28.43 -6.65
#